data_AF-A0A6I1Z0W6-F1
#
_entry.id   AF-A0A6I1Z0W6-F1
#
_cell.length_a   1.000
_cell.length_b   1.000
_cell.length_c   1.000
_cell.angle_alpha   90.00
_cell.angle_beta   90.00
_cell.angle_gamma   90.00
#
_symmetry.space_group_name_H-M   'P 1'
#
loop_
_entity.id
_entity.type
_entity.pdbx_description
1 polymer ?
#
loop_
_entity_poly.entity_id
_entity_poly.type
_entity_poly.pdbx_seq_one_letter_code
_entity_poly.pdbx_strand_id
1 'polypeptide(L)' 'MEELGTPPKLMDERMGHEDGSVQARYSHITARMRIRLMDELTEQWEGALAARSAMHPRSPVRALDALLRTRQG' A
#
# COMPACT_ATOMS: atom_id res chain seq x y z
N MET A 1 1.59 3.43 -6.54
CA MET A 1 0.80 2.35 -7.16
C MET A 1 1.27 2.12 -8.60
N GLU A 2 1.50 3.19 -9.37
CA GLU A 2 2.11 3.08 -10.71
C GLU A 2 3.49 2.40 -10.66
N GLU A 3 4.38 2.82 -9.75
CA GLU A 3 5.69 2.18 -9.51
C GLU A 3 5.59 0.70 -9.06
N LEU A 4 4.44 0.29 -8.51
CA LEU A 4 4.18 -1.11 -8.14
C LEU A 4 3.64 -1.93 -9.32
N GLY A 5 3.49 -1.33 -10.51
CA GLY A 5 2.87 -1.97 -11.66
C GLY A 5 1.40 -2.31 -11.43
N THR A 6 0.71 -1.58 -10.53
CA THR A 6 -0.71 -1.80 -10.27
C THR A 6 -1.51 -1.47 -11.54
N PRO A 7 -2.43 -2.35 -11.98
CA PRO A 7 -3.27 -2.07 -13.15
C PRO A 7 -4.08 -0.77 -12.99
N PRO A 8 -4.16 0.11 -14.01
CA PRO A 8 -4.85 1.41 -13.92
C PRO A 8 -6.25 1.33 -13.34
N LYS A 9 -7.05 0.36 -13.79
CA LYS A 9 -8.40 0.14 -13.28
C LYS A 9 -8.46 -0.13 -11.76
N LEU A 10 -7.49 -0.87 -11.22
CA LEU A 10 -7.42 -1.13 -9.78
C LEU A 10 -6.97 0.12 -9.00
N MET A 11 -6.15 0.98 -9.62
CA MET A 11 -5.81 2.29 -9.05
C MET A 11 -7.05 3.18 -8.99
N ASP A 12 -7.79 3.30 -10.10
CA ASP A 12 -9.01 4.10 -10.18
C ASP A 12 -10.06 3.66 -9.17
N GLU A 13 -10.32 2.35 -9.09
CA GLU A 13 -11.25 1.80 -8.09
C GLU A 13 -10.80 2.11 -6.66
N ARG A 14 -9.50 2.02 -6.37
CA ARG A 14 -8.97 2.28 -5.02
C ARG A 14 -9.08 3.75 -4.62
N MET A 15 -8.99 4.65 -5.60
CA MET A 15 -9.10 6.10 -5.44
C MET A 15 -10.56 6.59 -5.50
N GLY A 16 -11.52 5.70 -5.79
CA GLY A 16 -12.94 6.04 -5.90
C GLY A 16 -13.29 6.75 -7.21
N HIS A 17 -12.46 6.63 -8.25
CA HIS A 17 -12.78 7.13 -9.57
C HIS A 17 -13.72 6.16 -10.29
N GLU A 18 -14.83 6.67 -10.80
CA GLU A 18 -15.70 5.90 -11.69
C GLU A 18 -15.09 5.86 -13.10
N ASP A 19 -14.71 4.67 -13.55
CA ASP A 19 -14.21 4.45 -14.91
C ASP A 19 -15.39 4.40 -15.89
N GLY A 20 -15.67 5.54 -16.53
CA GLY A 20 -16.70 5.67 -17.59
C GLY A 20 -16.27 5.14 -18.97
N SER A 21 -15.09 4.52 -19.09
CA SER A 21 -14.56 4.07 -20.39
C SER A 21 -15.15 2.73 -20.86
N VAL A 22 -15.06 2.45 -22.17
CA VAL A 22 -15.49 1.17 -22.75
C VAL A 22 -14.62 0.00 -22.24
N GLN A 23 -13.35 0.24 -21.89
CA GLN A 23 -12.44 -0.74 -21.28
C GLN A 23 -12.92 -1.19 -19.88
N ALA A 24 -13.75 -0.38 -19.21
CA ALA A 24 -14.39 -0.76 -17.96
C ALA A 24 -15.28 -2.00 -18.10
N ARG A 25 -15.80 -2.28 -19.31
CA ARG A 25 -16.74 -3.38 -19.56
C ARG A 25 -16.08 -4.75 -19.68
N TYR A 26 -14.78 -4.83 -19.97
CA TYR A 26 -14.10 -6.09 -20.31
C TYR A 26 -12.96 -6.48 -19.37
N SER A 27 -12.48 -5.55 -18.53
CA SER A 27 -11.45 -5.82 -17.53
C SER A 27 -12.11 -5.97 -16.15
N HIS A 28 -11.92 -7.09 -15.46
CA HIS A 28 -12.45 -7.27 -14.11
C HIS A 28 -11.31 -7.24 -13.09
N ILE A 29 -11.50 -6.49 -12.00
CA ILE A 29 -10.59 -6.55 -10.86
C ILE A 29 -10.81 -7.89 -10.18
N THR A 30 -9.78 -8.72 -10.16
CA THR A 30 -9.80 -10.02 -9.52
C THR A 30 -9.36 -9.92 -8.07
N ALA A 31 -9.78 -10.88 -7.24
CA ALA A 31 -9.30 -10.99 -5.86
C ALA A 31 -7.76 -11.11 -5.80
N ARG A 32 -7.14 -11.84 -6.75
CA ARG A 32 -5.69 -11.99 -6.85
C ARG A 32 -4.97 -10.64 -7.06
N MET A 33 -5.53 -9.75 -7.88
CA MET A 33 -4.95 -8.42 -8.09
C MET A 33 -4.98 -7.59 -6.80
N ARG A 34 -6.05 -7.69 -6.02
CA ARG A 34 -6.18 -7.00 -4.73
C ARG A 34 -5.19 -7.53 -3.70
N ILE A 35 -5.09 -8.86 -3.59
CA ILE A 35 -4.14 -9.51 -2.68
C ILE A 35 -2.73 -9.05 -3.01
N ARG A 36 -2.33 -9.13 -4.29
CA ARG A 36 -1.01 -8.68 -4.73
C ARG A 36 -0.75 -7.21 -4.39
N LEU A 37 -1.71 -6.32 -4.65
CA LEU A 37 -1.57 -4.91 -4.29
C LEU A 37 -1.40 -4.71 -2.78
N MET A 38 -2.15 -5.44 -1.96
CA MET A 38 -2.02 -5.36 -0.50
C MET A 38 -0.68 -5.87 -0.01
N ASP A 39 -0.16 -6.93 -0.61
CA ASP A 39 1.17 -7.48 -0.30
C ASP A 39 2.26 -6.45 -0.62
N GLU A 40 2.23 -5.88 -1.83
CA GLU A 40 3.20 -4.87 -2.28
C GLU A 40 3.13 -3.58 -1.44
N LEU A 41 1.93 -3.12 -1.08
CA LEU A 41 1.77 -1.97 -0.17
C LEU A 41 2.28 -2.27 1.24
N THR A 42 2.12 -3.49 1.72
CA THR A 42 2.62 -3.92 3.03
C THR A 42 4.15 -3.94 3.03
N GLU A 43 4.78 -4.43 1.97
CA GLU A 43 6.23 -4.40 1.82
C GLU A 43 6.78 -2.97 1.83
N GLN A 44 6.16 -2.05 1.07
CA GLN A 44 6.53 -0.64 1.08
C GLN A 44 6.34 0.01 2.46
N TRP A 45 5.28 -0.35 3.18
CA TRP A 45 5.04 0.11 4.54
C TRP A 45 6.16 -0.35 5.49
N GLU A 46 6.55 -1.62 5.44
CA GLU A 46 7.63 -2.16 6.26
C GLU A 46 8.97 -1.50 5.94
N GLY A 47 9.26 -1.25 4.66
CA GLY A 47 10.44 -0.49 4.22
C GLY A 47 10.45 0.94 4.77
N ALA A 48 9.30 1.62 4.71
CA ALA A 48 9.14 2.96 5.27
C ALA A 48 9.30 2.98 6.80
N LEU A 49 8.77 1.97 7.51
CA LEU A 49 8.98 1.83 8.96
C LEU A 49 10.45 1.61 9.31
N ALA A 50 11.16 0.78 8.54
CA ALA A 50 12.59 0.56 8.73
C ALA A 50 13.39 1.86 8.53
N ALA A 51 13.12 2.59 7.44
CA ALA A 51 13.73 3.89 7.17
C ALA A 51 13.41 4.90 8.29
N ARG A 52 12.17 4.94 8.76
CA ARG A 52 11.75 5.81 9.86
C ARG A 52 12.45 5.46 11.17
N SER A 53 12.68 4.18 11.46
CA SER A 53 13.41 3.72 12.65
C SER A 53 14.88 4.15 12.59
N ALA A 54 15.52 4.04 11.43
CA ALA A 54 16.91 4.48 11.22
C ALA A 54 17.09 5.99 11.43
N MET A 55 16.08 6.81 11.10
CA MET A 55 16.12 8.25 11.37
C MET A 55 15.96 8.56 12.87
N HIS A 56 15.00 7.92 13.54
CA HIS A 56 14.80 8.08 14.98
C HIS A 56 14.06 6.87 15.57
N PRO A 57 14.60 6.17 16.58
CA PRO A 57 14.04 4.89 17.07
C PRO A 57 12.71 5.03 17.83
N ARG A 58 12.27 6.25 18.13
CA ARG A 58 11.05 6.54 18.92
C ARG A 58 10.13 7.53 18.21
N SER A 59 8.88 7.60 18.65
CA SER A 59 7.89 8.56 18.18
C SER A 59 7.01 9.06 19.32
N PRO A 60 6.60 10.35 19.33
CA PRO A 60 5.54 10.83 20.22
C PRO A 60 4.16 10.25 19.85
N VAL A 61 3.99 9.78 18.60
CA VAL A 61 2.74 9.14 18.16
C VAL A 61 2.71 7.70 18.68
N ARG A 62 1.85 7.45 19.67
CA ARG A 62 1.78 6.17 20.41
C ARG A 62 1.71 4.93 19.51
N ALA A 63 0.90 4.96 18.46
CA ALA A 63 0.74 3.82 17.54
C ALA A 63 2.04 3.54 16.76
N LEU A 64 2.67 4.58 16.21
CA LEU A 64 3.96 4.45 15.52
C LEU A 64 5.08 4.05 16.48
N ASP A 65 5.10 4.61 17.69
CA ASP A 65 6.10 4.26 18.70
C ASP A 65 6.01 2.78 19.09
N ALA A 66 4.80 2.22 19.18
CA ALA A 66 4.61 0.79 19.42
C ALA A 66 5.23 -0.05 18.29
N LEU A 67 4.98 0.31 17.03
CA LEU A 67 5.51 -0.39 15.86
C LEU A 67 7.04 -0.29 15.75
N LEU A 68 7.62 0.87 16.10
CA LEU A 68 9.08 1.05 16.10
C LEU A 68 9.74 0.22 17.21
N ARG A 69 9.13 0.14 18.40
CA ARG A 69 9.65 -0.65 19.52
C ARG A 69 9.62 -2.16 19.27
N THR A 70 8.58 -2.69 18.64
CA THR A 70 8.49 -4.12 18.31
C THR A 70 9.56 -4.59 17.34
N ARG A 71 10.27 -3.67 16.68
CA ARG A 71 11.37 -3.98 15.77
C ARG A 71 12.75 -3.93 16.45
N GLN A 72 12.83 -3.46 17.69
CA GLN A 72 14.09 -3.26 18.42
C GLN A 72 14.42 -4.39 19.39
N GLY A 73 13.47 -5.29 19.66
CA GLY A 73 13.64 -6.47 20.51
C GLY A 73 13.09 -7.70 19.81
#